data_AF-A0A355RPB5-F1
#
_entry.id   AF-A0A355RPB5-F1
#
_cell.length_a   1.000
_cell.length_b   1.000
_cell.length_c   1.000
_cell.angle_alpha   90.00
_cell.angle_beta   90.00
_cell.angle_gamma   90.00
#
_symmetry.space_group_name_H-M   'P 1'
#
loop_
_entity.id
_entity.type
_entity.pdbx_description
1 polymer ?
#
loop_
_entity_poly.entity_id
_entity_poly.type
_entity_poly.pdbx_seq_one_letter_code
_entity_poly.pdbx_strand_id
1 'polypeptide(L)'
;MFIKAEGEEKTFLFISPFDETKEKWYGKKLTIEEGKEQSGIQNILLTSSFNSRLEAVLNDEINPIKNVYFDDSEELKIGSKQYVCDYIASLKNRFPLKNYVSFLPLITRLRMVKSNYEVNEFIKAIESTRLGIRSVMVECRGGVKEYELATTFSKVINDDNEYQGVSFNTIMASGVHAATLHYPNPLGTCKQGDLVLMDLGAKHNHYCADISRTIPVGGKFNEFQKVLYEIVLGCNKAVSNFAKPGVTIKELNDLAIEYLSSECLEAGIISKKEDISKIYFHSISHHIGLDTHDLSDRSLPLEVGNIISNEPGLYIKEKGIGIRIEDDLLITKEGAEVLSKSIIKEIDEIETFYSLGKQDGKRE
;
A
#
# COMPACT_ATOMS: atom_id res chain seq x y z
N MET A 1 1.28 -11.36 -24.49
CA MET A 1 0.62 -10.82 -25.70
C MET A 1 -0.73 -11.50 -25.84
N PHE A 2 -1.80 -10.70 -25.80
CA PHE A 2 -3.17 -11.16 -26.01
C PHE A 2 -3.61 -10.75 -27.42
N ILE A 3 -4.20 -11.66 -28.17
CA ILE A 3 -4.69 -11.42 -29.53
C ILE A 3 -6.15 -11.80 -29.57
N LYS A 4 -6.98 -10.88 -30.07
CA LYS A 4 -8.39 -11.12 -30.34
C LYS A 4 -8.69 -10.69 -31.78
N ALA A 5 -9.04 -11.66 -32.64
CA ALA A 5 -9.36 -11.44 -34.04
C ALA A 5 -10.39 -12.48 -34.50
N GLU A 6 -11.39 -12.06 -35.29
CA GLU A 6 -12.44 -12.92 -35.86
C GLU A 6 -13.15 -13.87 -34.87
N GLY A 7 -13.28 -13.47 -33.60
CA GLY A 7 -13.90 -14.29 -32.57
C GLY A 7 -12.97 -15.35 -31.94
N GLU A 8 -11.72 -15.45 -32.40
CA GLU A 8 -10.68 -16.22 -31.73
C GLU A 8 -9.89 -15.37 -30.73
N GLU A 9 -9.56 -15.98 -29.60
CA GLU A 9 -8.70 -15.40 -28.57
C GLU A 9 -7.47 -16.27 -28.38
N LYS A 10 -6.28 -15.68 -28.50
CA LYS A 10 -5.00 -16.36 -28.32
C LYS A 10 -4.13 -15.59 -27.35
N THR A 11 -3.64 -16.29 -26.33
CA THR A 11 -2.73 -15.73 -25.33
C THR A 11 -1.36 -16.35 -25.48
N PHE A 12 -0.33 -15.50 -25.51
CA PHE A 12 1.08 -15.88 -25.55
C PHE A 12 1.83 -15.26 -24.37
N LEU A 13 2.63 -16.07 -23.69
CA LEU A 13 3.60 -15.61 -22.70
C LEU A 13 5.01 -15.83 -23.25
N PHE A 14 5.85 -14.81 -23.15
CA PHE A 14 7.22 -14.85 -23.65
C PHE A 14 8.20 -14.89 -22.47
N ILE A 15 8.94 -15.99 -22.33
CA ILE A 15 9.88 -16.22 -21.25
C ILE A 15 11.33 -16.14 -21.74
N SER A 16 12.26 -15.85 -20.83
CA SER A 16 13.68 -15.87 -21.17
C SER A 16 14.11 -17.30 -21.57
N PRO A 17 15.04 -17.47 -22.52
CA PRO A 17 15.66 -18.77 -22.76
C PRO A 17 16.38 -19.26 -21.50
N PHE A 18 16.32 -20.57 -21.29
CA PHE A 18 17.16 -21.25 -20.31
C PHE A 18 18.64 -21.06 -20.66
N ASP A 19 19.46 -20.81 -19.65
CA ASP A 19 20.90 -20.61 -19.77
C ASP A 19 21.56 -21.09 -18.48
N GLU A 20 22.19 -22.27 -18.55
CA GLU A 20 22.81 -22.95 -17.39
C GLU A 20 23.89 -22.08 -16.74
N THR A 21 24.61 -21.26 -17.53
CA THR A 21 25.61 -20.36 -16.97
C THR A 21 24.90 -19.29 -16.16
N LYS A 22 23.90 -18.61 -16.71
CA LYS A 22 23.15 -17.57 -15.99
C LYS A 22 22.42 -18.10 -14.76
N GLU A 23 21.94 -19.33 -14.79
CA GLU A 23 21.32 -19.94 -13.61
C GLU A 23 22.29 -20.04 -12.43
N LYS A 24 23.56 -20.41 -12.68
CA LYS A 24 24.62 -20.42 -11.65
C LYS A 24 24.87 -19.04 -11.02
N TRP A 25 24.60 -17.96 -11.75
CA TRP A 25 24.83 -16.58 -11.29
C TRP A 25 23.59 -15.91 -10.69
N TYR A 26 22.40 -16.17 -11.24
CA TYR A 26 21.19 -15.37 -10.98
C TYR A 26 19.98 -16.21 -10.56
N GLY A 27 20.13 -17.54 -10.44
CA GLY A 27 19.05 -18.46 -10.13
C GLY A 27 18.27 -18.94 -11.35
N LYS A 28 17.42 -19.94 -11.12
CA LYS A 28 16.64 -20.62 -12.16
C LYS A 28 15.58 -19.68 -12.74
N LYS A 29 15.49 -19.65 -14.07
CA LYS A 29 14.35 -19.06 -14.78
C LYS A 29 13.32 -20.13 -15.11
N LEU A 30 12.06 -19.73 -15.25
CA LEU A 30 10.99 -20.63 -15.66
C LEU A 30 11.36 -21.37 -16.95
N THR A 31 11.14 -22.67 -16.95
CA THR A 31 11.06 -23.47 -18.17
C THR A 31 9.71 -23.21 -18.86
N ILE A 32 9.56 -23.72 -20.10
CA ILE A 32 8.29 -23.65 -20.83
C ILE A 32 7.17 -24.35 -20.05
N GLU A 33 7.43 -25.53 -19.51
CA GLU A 33 6.40 -26.31 -18.79
C GLU A 33 6.04 -25.65 -17.44
N GLU A 34 7.02 -25.16 -16.68
CA GLU A 34 6.73 -24.37 -15.46
C GLU A 34 5.96 -23.08 -15.78
N GLY A 35 6.28 -22.43 -16.91
CA GLY A 35 5.53 -21.27 -17.39
C GLY A 35 4.07 -21.60 -17.70
N LYS A 36 3.79 -22.76 -18.31
CA LYS A 36 2.41 -23.23 -18.55
C LYS A 36 1.69 -23.53 -17.26
N GLU A 37 2.33 -24.26 -16.36
CA GLU A 37 1.76 -24.68 -15.08
C GLU A 37 1.40 -23.48 -14.21
N GLN A 38 2.32 -22.53 -14.03
CA GLN A 38 2.11 -21.38 -13.15
C GLN A 38 1.13 -20.36 -13.72
N SER A 39 1.18 -20.09 -15.04
CA SER A 39 0.34 -19.05 -15.65
C SER A 39 -0.99 -19.56 -16.20
N GLY A 40 -1.14 -20.87 -16.40
CA GLY A 40 -2.25 -21.48 -17.16
C GLY A 40 -2.19 -21.21 -18.68
N ILE A 41 -1.23 -20.42 -19.17
CA ILE A 41 -1.12 -20.05 -20.58
C ILE A 41 -0.44 -21.18 -21.36
N GLN A 42 -1.13 -21.69 -22.37
CA GLN A 42 -0.62 -22.82 -23.16
C GLN A 42 0.49 -22.42 -24.15
N ASN A 43 0.39 -21.23 -24.75
CA ASN A 43 1.38 -20.77 -25.73
C ASN A 43 2.53 -20.02 -25.05
N ILE A 44 3.48 -20.77 -24.48
CA ILE A 44 4.73 -20.21 -23.97
C ILE A 44 5.79 -20.21 -25.07
N LEU A 45 6.38 -19.05 -25.35
CA LEU A 45 7.43 -18.85 -26.35
C LEU A 45 8.66 -18.19 -25.73
N LEU A 46 9.79 -18.20 -26.43
CA LEU A 46 10.99 -17.50 -25.98
C LEU A 46 10.98 -16.02 -26.37
N THR A 47 11.53 -15.15 -25.53
CA THR A 47 11.63 -13.70 -25.80
C THR A 47 12.35 -13.36 -27.11
N SER A 48 13.26 -14.23 -27.58
CA SER A 48 13.92 -14.09 -28.89
C SER A 48 12.95 -14.13 -30.08
N SER A 49 11.77 -14.75 -29.91
CA SER A 49 10.72 -14.84 -30.93
C SER A 49 9.64 -13.75 -30.83
N PHE A 50 9.74 -12.85 -29.84
CA PHE A 50 8.70 -11.85 -29.59
C PHE A 50 8.46 -10.93 -30.78
N ASN A 51 9.52 -10.30 -31.30
CA ASN A 51 9.39 -9.34 -32.40
C ASN A 51 8.88 -10.01 -33.69
N SER A 52 9.41 -11.17 -34.07
CA SER A 52 8.95 -11.88 -35.27
C SER A 52 7.48 -12.29 -35.15
N ARG A 53 7.04 -12.74 -33.98
CA ARG A 53 5.64 -13.08 -33.75
C ARG A 53 4.72 -11.86 -33.77
N LEU A 54 5.14 -10.76 -33.14
CA LEU A 54 4.38 -9.51 -33.15
C LEU A 54 4.23 -8.99 -34.59
N GLU A 55 5.30 -8.97 -35.37
CA GLU A 55 5.29 -8.50 -36.76
C GLU A 55 4.40 -9.37 -37.65
N ALA A 56 4.42 -10.69 -37.48
CA ALA A 56 3.53 -11.60 -38.20
C ALA A 56 2.05 -11.26 -37.92
N VAL A 57 1.71 -10.94 -36.67
CA VAL A 57 0.34 -10.58 -36.26
C VAL A 57 -0.07 -9.20 -36.79
N LEU A 58 0.84 -8.22 -36.76
CA LEU A 58 0.53 -6.86 -37.24
C LEU A 58 0.42 -6.77 -38.77
N ASN A 59 1.12 -7.65 -39.50
CA ASN A 59 1.09 -7.75 -40.96
C ASN A 59 0.05 -8.73 -41.51
N ASP A 60 -0.73 -9.41 -40.65
CA ASP A 60 -1.75 -10.35 -41.11
C ASP A 60 -2.84 -9.60 -41.91
N GLU A 61 -2.93 -9.88 -43.20
CA GLU A 61 -3.93 -9.30 -44.11
C GLU A 61 -5.27 -10.05 -44.07
N ILE A 62 -5.26 -11.32 -43.64
CA ILE A 62 -6.46 -12.15 -43.52
C ILE A 62 -7.22 -11.75 -42.27
N ASN A 63 -6.50 -11.60 -41.14
CA ASN A 63 -7.07 -11.23 -39.84
C ASN A 63 -6.48 -9.90 -39.35
N PRO A 64 -6.82 -8.75 -39.98
CA PRO A 64 -6.12 -7.50 -39.71
C PRO A 64 -6.41 -6.97 -38.30
N ILE A 65 -5.34 -6.90 -37.49
CA ILE A 65 -5.38 -6.18 -36.21
C ILE A 65 -5.44 -4.69 -36.47
N LYS A 66 -6.44 -4.01 -35.88
CA LYS A 66 -6.61 -2.55 -35.98
C LYS A 66 -6.06 -1.80 -34.78
N ASN A 67 -6.28 -2.34 -33.58
CA ASN A 67 -5.91 -1.72 -32.32
C ASN A 67 -4.79 -2.51 -31.65
N VAL A 68 -3.78 -1.81 -31.16
CA VAL A 68 -2.66 -2.37 -30.41
C VAL A 68 -2.62 -1.67 -29.05
N TYR A 69 -2.79 -2.45 -27.99
CA TYR A 69 -2.89 -1.95 -26.62
C TYR A 69 -1.55 -2.09 -25.90
N PHE A 70 -1.14 -1.05 -25.17
CA PHE A 70 0.09 -1.05 -24.37
C PHE A 70 -0.11 -0.37 -23.02
N ASP A 71 0.76 -0.71 -22.07
CA ASP A 71 1.01 0.13 -20.89
C ASP A 71 2.00 1.20 -21.33
N ASP A 72 1.54 2.45 -21.40
CA ASP A 72 2.33 3.60 -21.83
C ASP A 72 2.85 4.45 -20.66
N SER A 73 2.88 3.87 -19.45
CA SER A 73 3.51 4.50 -18.28
C SER A 73 4.92 4.98 -18.60
N GLU A 74 5.20 6.27 -18.35
CA GLU A 74 6.42 6.94 -18.81
C GLU A 74 7.72 6.28 -18.31
N GLU A 75 7.69 5.74 -17.10
CA GLU A 75 8.86 5.14 -16.45
C GLU A 75 9.02 3.65 -16.77
N LEU A 76 8.09 3.04 -17.50
CA LEU A 76 8.09 1.60 -17.76
C LEU A 76 9.20 1.23 -18.76
N LYS A 77 10.11 0.36 -18.31
CA LYS A 77 11.24 -0.14 -19.10
C LYS A 77 10.99 -1.57 -19.57
N ILE A 78 11.34 -1.84 -20.83
CA ILE A 78 11.35 -3.19 -21.43
C ILE A 78 12.76 -3.70 -21.72
N GLY A 79 13.78 -2.88 -21.47
CA GLY A 79 15.18 -3.25 -21.57
C GLY A 79 16.04 -2.31 -20.73
N SER A 80 17.33 -2.60 -20.61
CA SER A 80 18.26 -1.83 -19.76
C SER A 80 18.33 -0.34 -20.12
N LYS A 81 18.03 0.01 -21.38
CA LYS A 81 18.04 1.39 -21.90
C LYS A 81 16.85 1.70 -22.80
N GLN A 82 15.77 0.93 -22.72
CA GLN A 82 14.62 1.08 -23.61
C GLN A 82 13.34 1.21 -22.81
N TYR A 83 12.65 2.34 -22.99
CA TYR A 83 11.33 2.58 -22.43
C TYR A 83 10.24 2.06 -23.36
N VAL A 84 9.06 1.78 -22.80
CA VAL A 84 7.90 1.35 -23.60
C VAL A 84 7.47 2.45 -24.57
N CYS A 85 7.54 3.72 -24.17
CA CYS A 85 7.20 4.85 -25.03
C CYS A 85 8.07 4.91 -26.31
N ASP A 86 9.39 4.68 -26.19
CA ASP A 86 10.31 4.60 -27.33
C ASP A 86 9.95 3.43 -28.25
N TYR A 87 9.57 2.29 -27.66
CA TYR A 87 9.17 1.11 -28.41
C TYR A 87 7.85 1.34 -29.16
N ILE A 88 6.84 1.94 -28.51
CA ILE A 88 5.58 2.34 -29.15
C ILE A 88 5.84 3.31 -30.30
N ALA A 89 6.73 4.30 -30.12
CA ALA A 89 7.10 5.23 -31.19
C ALA A 89 7.73 4.49 -32.38
N SER A 90 8.60 3.50 -32.12
CA SER A 90 9.16 2.66 -33.18
C SER A 90 8.11 1.85 -33.93
N LEU A 91 7.10 1.32 -33.23
CA LEU A 91 5.99 0.59 -33.85
C LEU A 91 5.11 1.52 -34.68
N LYS A 92 4.77 2.72 -34.18
CA LYS A 92 4.01 3.74 -34.93
C LYS A 92 4.67 4.10 -36.26
N ASN A 93 6.00 4.22 -36.27
CA ASN A 93 6.74 4.48 -37.51
C ASN A 93 6.69 3.31 -38.50
N ARG A 94 6.73 2.06 -38.01
CA ARG A 94 6.73 0.85 -38.84
C ARG A 94 5.34 0.44 -39.31
N PHE A 95 4.32 0.64 -38.48
CA PHE A 95 2.93 0.27 -38.72
C PHE A 95 2.01 1.48 -38.47
N PRO A 96 2.06 2.51 -39.33
CA PRO A 96 1.38 3.80 -39.11
C PRO A 96 -0.15 3.71 -39.25
N LEU A 97 -0.66 2.66 -39.90
CA LEU A 97 -2.11 2.45 -40.08
C LEU A 97 -2.79 1.77 -38.89
N LYS A 98 -2.03 1.44 -37.83
CA LYS A 98 -2.57 0.84 -36.60
C LYS A 98 -2.92 1.91 -35.59
N ASN A 99 -3.97 1.68 -34.81
CA ASN A 99 -4.32 2.51 -33.67
C ASN A 99 -3.57 2.00 -32.43
N TYR A 100 -2.86 2.89 -31.75
CA TYR A 100 -2.13 2.58 -30.51
C TYR A 100 -2.89 3.17 -29.34
N VAL A 101 -3.28 2.31 -28.40
CA VAL A 101 -4.19 2.68 -27.31
C VAL A 101 -3.55 2.31 -25.98
N SER A 102 -3.56 3.23 -25.01
CA SER A 102 -3.19 2.89 -23.64
C SER A 102 -4.24 1.95 -23.04
N PHE A 103 -3.82 0.83 -22.47
CA PHE A 103 -4.71 0.02 -21.63
C PHE A 103 -4.69 0.43 -20.16
N LEU A 104 -3.87 1.41 -19.77
CA LEU A 104 -3.72 1.82 -18.37
C LEU A 104 -5.07 2.18 -17.73
N PRO A 105 -5.98 2.96 -18.37
CA PRO A 105 -7.30 3.23 -17.76
C PRO A 105 -8.13 1.96 -17.51
N LEU A 106 -8.01 0.95 -18.38
CA LEU A 106 -8.72 -0.32 -18.24
C LEU A 106 -8.16 -1.14 -17.07
N ILE A 107 -6.84 -1.27 -17.00
CA ILE A 107 -6.16 -2.00 -15.92
C ILE A 107 -6.34 -1.29 -14.58
N THR A 108 -6.29 0.04 -14.54
CA THR A 108 -6.62 0.83 -13.35
C THR A 108 -8.01 0.49 -12.86
N ARG A 109 -9.04 0.50 -13.72
CA ARG A 109 -10.40 0.21 -13.28
C ARG A 109 -10.58 -1.24 -12.81
N LEU A 110 -9.92 -2.20 -13.46
CA LEU A 110 -9.92 -3.60 -13.02
C LEU A 110 -9.23 -3.77 -11.67
N ARG A 111 -8.06 -3.15 -11.45
CA ARG A 111 -7.31 -3.22 -10.18
C ARG A 111 -8.00 -2.48 -9.02
N MET A 112 -8.80 -1.47 -9.30
CA MET A 112 -9.54 -0.76 -8.25
C MET A 112 -10.52 -1.68 -7.52
N VAL A 113 -11.13 -2.65 -8.20
CA VAL A 113 -12.16 -3.54 -7.63
C VAL A 113 -11.56 -4.92 -7.33
N LYS A 114 -11.36 -5.21 -6.05
CA LYS A 114 -10.74 -6.44 -5.57
C LYS A 114 -11.76 -7.59 -5.57
N SER A 115 -11.35 -8.73 -6.08
CA SER A 115 -12.06 -10.00 -5.92
C SER A 115 -11.91 -10.55 -4.50
N ASN A 116 -12.74 -11.54 -4.13
CA ASN A 116 -12.64 -12.20 -2.82
C ASN A 116 -11.28 -12.87 -2.59
N TYR A 117 -10.63 -13.36 -3.66
CA TYR A 117 -9.29 -13.90 -3.54
C TYR A 117 -8.31 -12.81 -3.11
N GLU A 118 -8.33 -11.66 -3.77
CA GLU A 118 -7.47 -10.52 -3.46
C GLU A 118 -7.70 -10.01 -2.04
N VAL A 119 -8.96 -9.84 -1.63
CA VAL A 119 -9.31 -9.46 -0.25
C VAL A 119 -8.71 -10.43 0.78
N ASN A 120 -8.69 -11.74 0.51
CA ASN A 120 -8.06 -12.71 1.42
C ASN A 120 -6.54 -12.53 1.51
N GLU A 121 -5.88 -12.09 0.44
CA GLU A 121 -4.45 -11.80 0.45
C GLU A 121 -4.14 -10.55 1.30
N PHE A 122 -5.01 -9.52 1.25
CA PHE A 122 -4.94 -8.39 2.19
C PHE A 122 -5.07 -8.82 3.64
N ILE A 123 -6.05 -9.68 3.95
CA ILE A 123 -6.26 -10.15 5.33
C ILE A 123 -5.00 -10.85 5.87
N LYS A 124 -4.32 -11.66 5.06
CA LYS A 124 -3.06 -12.30 5.45
C LYS A 124 -1.94 -11.27 5.65
N ALA A 125 -1.80 -10.31 4.74
CA ALA A 125 -0.82 -9.22 4.88
C ALA A 125 -1.07 -8.38 6.15
N ILE A 126 -2.32 -8.06 6.46
CA ILE A 126 -2.71 -7.34 7.68
C ILE A 126 -2.42 -8.18 8.93
N GLU A 127 -2.63 -9.48 8.88
CA GLU A 127 -2.33 -10.38 10.00
C GLU A 127 -0.83 -10.43 10.30
N SER A 128 0.03 -10.57 9.30
CA SER A 128 1.49 -10.45 9.47
C SER A 128 1.86 -9.07 10.04
N THR A 129 1.23 -8.00 9.53
CA THR A 129 1.42 -6.63 10.02
C THR A 129 1.05 -6.50 11.49
N ARG A 130 -0.06 -7.10 11.92
CA ARG A 130 -0.50 -7.16 13.32
C ARG A 130 0.54 -7.84 14.21
N LEU A 131 1.10 -8.97 13.78
CA LEU A 131 2.16 -9.68 14.50
C LEU A 131 3.41 -8.81 14.64
N GLY A 132 3.81 -8.14 13.57
CA GLY A 132 4.93 -7.20 13.57
C GLY A 132 4.73 -6.03 14.54
N ILE A 133 3.58 -5.35 14.46
CA ILE A 133 3.23 -4.24 15.38
C ILE A 133 3.25 -4.73 16.82
N ARG A 134 2.65 -5.89 17.10
CA ARG A 134 2.63 -6.47 18.45
C ARG A 134 4.05 -6.67 19.00
N SER A 135 4.97 -7.20 18.19
CA SER A 135 6.36 -7.38 18.59
C SER A 135 7.09 -6.05 18.83
N VAL A 136 6.83 -5.03 17.99
CA VAL A 136 7.34 -3.67 18.23
C VAL A 136 6.82 -3.11 19.56
N MET A 137 5.54 -3.28 19.86
CA MET A 137 4.94 -2.82 21.13
C MET A 137 5.60 -3.48 22.34
N VAL A 138 5.95 -4.77 22.28
CA VAL A 138 6.69 -5.47 23.36
C VAL A 138 8.05 -4.84 23.61
N GLU A 139 8.77 -4.48 22.56
CA GLU A 139 10.14 -3.96 22.68
C GLU A 139 10.23 -2.46 22.92
N CYS A 140 9.16 -1.72 22.63
CA CYS A 140 9.11 -0.26 22.72
C CYS A 140 9.24 0.24 24.18
N ARG A 141 10.43 0.75 24.51
CA ARG A 141 10.80 1.28 25.83
C ARG A 141 11.77 2.45 25.70
N GLY A 142 11.88 3.26 26.75
CA GLY A 142 12.86 4.36 26.77
C GLY A 142 14.30 3.86 26.51
N GLY A 143 15.03 4.54 25.64
CA GLY A 143 16.42 4.25 25.29
C GLY A 143 16.63 3.38 24.06
N VAL A 144 15.58 2.69 23.56
CA VAL A 144 15.66 1.93 22.30
C VAL A 144 15.82 2.88 21.11
N LYS A 145 16.53 2.45 20.07
CA LYS A 145 16.64 3.16 18.81
C LYS A 145 15.45 2.86 17.92
N GLU A 146 15.06 3.84 17.11
CA GLU A 146 13.96 3.66 16.15
C GLU A 146 14.26 2.51 15.16
N TYR A 147 15.52 2.37 14.69
CA TYR A 147 15.89 1.29 13.77
C TYR A 147 15.82 -0.10 14.41
N GLU A 148 15.99 -0.21 15.74
CA GLU A 148 15.84 -1.50 16.44
C GLU A 148 14.39 -1.94 16.34
N LEU A 149 13.44 -1.02 16.59
CA LEU A 149 12.01 -1.29 16.42
C LEU A 149 11.63 -1.60 14.96
N ALA A 150 12.18 -0.86 13.99
CA ALA A 150 11.96 -1.15 12.57
C ALA A 150 12.52 -2.52 12.15
N THR A 151 13.67 -2.91 12.71
CA THR A 151 14.28 -4.23 12.48
C THR A 151 13.45 -5.34 13.11
N THR A 152 12.89 -5.12 14.30
CA THR A 152 11.97 -6.05 14.95
C THR A 152 10.73 -6.29 14.09
N PHE A 153 10.13 -5.22 13.54
CA PHE A 153 9.01 -5.35 12.61
C PHE A 153 9.38 -6.21 11.40
N SER A 154 10.40 -5.79 10.64
CA SER A 154 10.82 -6.47 9.40
C SER A 154 11.24 -7.92 9.63
N LYS A 155 11.89 -8.23 10.76
CA LYS A 155 12.21 -9.62 11.13
C LYS A 155 10.95 -10.47 11.27
N VAL A 156 9.96 -10.00 12.03
CA VAL A 156 8.70 -10.73 12.24
C VAL A 156 7.97 -10.93 10.92
N ILE A 157 7.91 -9.89 10.07
CA ILE A 157 7.27 -10.01 8.75
C ILE A 157 7.96 -11.09 7.91
N ASN A 158 9.29 -11.04 7.81
CA ASN A 158 10.05 -12.01 7.02
C ASN A 158 9.89 -13.44 7.52
N ASP A 159 9.82 -13.64 8.84
CA ASP A 159 9.63 -14.95 9.44
C ASP A 159 8.19 -15.49 9.18
N ASP A 160 7.18 -14.61 9.14
CA ASP A 160 5.77 -14.99 8.99
C ASP A 160 5.33 -15.16 7.52
N ASN A 161 5.87 -14.34 6.61
CA ASN A 161 5.44 -14.31 5.20
C ASN A 161 6.42 -14.95 4.21
N GLU A 162 7.33 -15.81 4.69
CA GLU A 162 8.35 -16.49 3.88
C GLU A 162 9.24 -15.51 3.10
N TYR A 163 9.67 -14.43 3.76
CA TYR A 163 10.55 -13.40 3.18
C TYR A 163 9.95 -12.64 1.98
N GLN A 164 8.63 -12.55 1.89
CA GLN A 164 7.95 -11.68 0.91
C GLN A 164 8.13 -10.18 1.23
N GLY A 165 8.52 -9.86 2.46
CA GLY A 165 8.96 -8.54 2.87
C GLY A 165 7.82 -7.56 3.18
N VAL A 166 8.20 -6.29 3.32
CA VAL A 166 7.32 -5.17 3.70
C VAL A 166 6.69 -4.49 2.48
N SER A 167 5.53 -3.86 2.68
CA SER A 167 4.79 -3.09 1.67
C SER A 167 5.63 -1.97 1.06
N PHE A 168 6.25 -1.19 1.95
CA PHE A 168 7.08 -0.02 1.67
C PHE A 168 8.12 0.14 2.80
N ASN A 169 9.01 1.12 2.68
CA ASN A 169 10.02 1.39 3.71
C ASN A 169 9.33 1.80 5.02
N THR A 170 9.48 0.98 6.06
CA THR A 170 8.93 1.23 7.40
C THR A 170 9.36 2.60 7.93
N ILE A 171 8.37 3.42 8.28
CA ILE A 171 8.55 4.65 9.04
C ILE A 171 8.43 4.29 10.52
N MET A 172 9.47 4.63 11.28
CA MET A 172 9.51 4.45 12.73
C MET A 172 10.02 5.75 13.33
N ALA A 173 9.10 6.58 13.82
CA ALA A 173 9.38 7.98 14.12
C ALA A 173 8.94 8.32 15.55
N SER A 174 9.90 8.59 16.43
CA SER A 174 9.65 8.93 17.83
C SER A 174 9.75 10.44 18.10
N GLY A 175 8.90 10.92 18.99
CA GLY A 175 8.84 12.34 19.38
C GLY A 175 8.73 13.27 18.16
N VAL A 176 9.65 14.23 18.06
CA VAL A 176 9.64 15.24 16.98
C VAL A 176 9.79 14.66 15.57
N HIS A 177 10.36 13.45 15.43
CA HIS A 177 10.48 12.81 14.11
C HIS A 177 9.11 12.47 13.53
N ALA A 178 8.13 12.14 14.38
CA ALA A 178 6.76 11.83 13.94
C ALA A 178 6.05 13.00 13.25
N ALA A 179 6.55 14.24 13.40
CA ALA A 179 6.06 15.40 12.66
C ALA A 179 6.55 15.48 11.20
N THR A 180 7.34 14.48 10.75
CA THR A 180 7.79 14.33 9.35
C THR A 180 7.08 13.14 8.72
N LEU A 181 6.20 13.37 7.73
CA LEU A 181 5.31 12.34 7.16
C LEU A 181 6.06 11.08 6.72
N HIS A 182 7.06 11.25 5.85
CA HIS A 182 7.92 10.17 5.35
C HIS A 182 9.31 10.28 5.98
N TYR A 183 9.38 10.21 7.31
CA TYR A 183 10.65 10.22 8.04
C TYR A 183 11.56 9.08 7.54
N PRO A 184 12.68 9.38 6.85
CA PRO A 184 13.32 8.39 5.98
C PRO A 184 14.30 7.45 6.69
N ASN A 185 14.90 7.89 7.80
CA ASN A 185 16.01 7.20 8.45
C ASN A 185 15.75 7.08 9.96
N PRO A 186 15.40 5.89 10.50
CA PRO A 186 15.04 5.69 11.90
C PRO A 186 16.26 5.68 12.84
N LEU A 187 16.99 6.80 12.91
CA LEU A 187 18.24 6.91 13.67
C LEU A 187 18.05 7.52 15.07
N GLY A 188 16.84 7.98 15.39
CA GLY A 188 16.48 8.55 16.67
C GLY A 188 16.51 7.55 17.83
N THR A 189 16.37 8.09 19.04
CA THR A 189 16.27 7.32 20.28
C THR A 189 14.92 7.60 20.91
N CYS A 190 14.12 6.57 21.12
CA CYS A 190 12.82 6.70 21.76
C CYS A 190 13.01 7.09 23.22
N LYS A 191 12.54 8.26 23.64
CA LYS A 191 12.65 8.70 25.03
C LYS A 191 11.41 8.27 25.81
N GLN A 192 11.61 7.95 27.08
CA GLN A 192 10.50 7.60 27.97
C GLN A 192 9.48 8.75 28.01
N GLY A 193 8.21 8.44 27.73
CA GLY A 193 7.12 9.43 27.70
C GLY A 193 6.88 10.11 26.34
N ASP A 194 7.76 9.92 25.35
CA ASP A 194 7.47 10.31 23.97
C ASP A 194 6.39 9.40 23.36
N LEU A 195 5.85 9.78 22.21
CA LEU A 195 5.12 8.86 21.33
C LEU A 195 6.07 8.30 20.27
N VAL A 196 5.76 7.12 19.75
CA VAL A 196 6.33 6.59 18.52
C VAL A 196 5.19 6.33 17.52
N LEU A 197 5.29 6.99 16.37
CA LEU A 197 4.46 6.75 15.20
C LEU A 197 5.18 5.70 14.36
N MET A 198 4.48 4.62 14.06
CA MET A 198 4.90 3.62 13.09
C MET A 198 3.93 3.64 11.91
N ASP A 199 4.48 3.62 10.71
CA ASP A 199 3.73 3.53 9.46
C ASP A 199 4.44 2.50 8.58
N LEU A 200 3.73 1.40 8.33
CA LEU A 200 4.29 0.13 7.93
C LEU A 200 3.23 -0.84 7.41
N GLY A 201 3.69 -1.89 6.75
CA GLY A 201 2.82 -2.97 6.30
C GLY A 201 3.63 -4.15 5.78
N ALA A 202 3.04 -5.34 5.83
CA ALA A 202 3.57 -6.53 5.20
C ALA A 202 2.95 -6.74 3.81
N LYS A 203 3.63 -7.54 2.97
CA LYS A 203 3.05 -8.07 1.74
C LYS A 203 2.63 -9.52 1.90
N HIS A 204 1.59 -9.91 1.16
CA HIS A 204 1.27 -11.31 0.93
C HIS A 204 0.80 -11.48 -0.53
N ASN A 205 1.47 -12.36 -1.29
CA ASN A 205 1.29 -12.55 -2.73
C ASN A 205 1.21 -11.22 -3.50
N HIS A 206 2.14 -10.30 -3.18
CA HIS A 206 2.24 -8.93 -3.70
C HIS A 206 1.18 -7.92 -3.23
N TYR A 207 0.09 -8.33 -2.57
CA TYR A 207 -0.87 -7.39 -2.00
C TYR A 207 -0.31 -6.77 -0.73
N CYS A 208 -0.46 -5.44 -0.61
CA CYS A 208 0.11 -4.63 0.45
C CYS A 208 -0.94 -4.38 1.55
N ALA A 209 -0.56 -4.57 2.81
CA ALA A 209 -1.21 -3.88 3.93
C ALA A 209 -0.60 -2.49 4.10
N ASP A 210 -1.38 -1.53 4.62
CA ASP A 210 -0.89 -0.18 4.94
C ASP A 210 -1.46 0.33 6.27
N ILE A 211 -0.64 0.30 7.31
CA ILE A 211 -1.10 0.53 8.68
C ILE A 211 -0.18 1.51 9.40
N SER A 212 -0.78 2.60 9.86
CA SER A 212 -0.20 3.51 10.84
C SER A 212 -0.78 3.29 12.24
N ARG A 213 0.11 3.21 13.23
CA ARG A 213 -0.23 3.25 14.66
C ARG A 213 0.67 4.22 15.39
N THR A 214 0.14 4.90 16.39
CA THR A 214 0.93 5.72 17.31
C THR A 214 0.77 5.19 18.73
N ILE A 215 1.87 4.95 19.43
CA ILE A 215 1.86 4.35 20.78
C ILE A 215 2.81 5.12 21.71
N PRO A 216 2.58 5.10 23.04
CA PRO A 216 3.44 5.78 23.99
C PRO A 216 4.68 4.95 24.33
N VAL A 217 5.85 5.57 24.27
CA VAL A 217 7.12 4.94 24.68
C VAL A 217 7.08 4.65 26.18
N GLY A 218 7.04 3.37 26.53
CA GLY A 218 6.90 2.87 27.91
C GLY A 218 5.46 2.69 28.41
N GLY A 219 4.48 2.88 27.52
CA GLY A 219 3.14 2.28 27.65
C GLY A 219 2.08 3.09 28.36
N LYS A 220 2.23 4.41 28.51
CA LYS A 220 1.18 5.31 29.02
C LYS A 220 1.15 6.63 28.28
N PHE A 221 -0.04 7.05 27.86
CA PHE A 221 -0.26 8.37 27.31
C PHE A 221 -0.34 9.41 28.44
N ASN A 222 0.26 10.59 28.23
CA ASN A 222 -0.05 11.76 29.05
C ASN A 222 -1.35 12.42 28.61
N GLU A 223 -1.93 13.28 29.44
CA GLU A 223 -3.24 13.89 29.18
C GLU A 223 -3.30 14.65 27.85
N PHE A 224 -2.24 15.38 27.48
CA PHE A 224 -2.22 16.09 26.20
C PHE A 224 -2.12 15.14 25.00
N GLN A 225 -1.36 14.05 25.13
CA GLN A 225 -1.29 13.01 24.10
C GLN A 225 -2.63 12.29 23.94
N LYS A 226 -3.36 12.01 25.04
CA LYS A 226 -4.69 11.39 24.99
C LYS A 226 -5.67 12.25 24.20
N VAL A 227 -5.75 13.55 24.51
CA VAL A 227 -6.63 14.49 23.80
C VAL A 227 -6.34 14.46 22.29
N LEU A 228 -5.08 14.61 21.88
CA LEU A 228 -4.74 14.58 20.46
C LEU A 228 -5.03 13.23 19.81
N TYR A 229 -4.76 12.13 20.52
CA TYR A 229 -4.97 10.78 20.03
C TYR A 229 -6.46 10.48 19.83
N GLU A 230 -7.30 10.85 20.78
CA GLU A 230 -8.76 10.68 20.69
C GLU A 230 -9.37 11.48 19.54
N ILE A 231 -8.87 12.68 19.26
CA ILE A 231 -9.30 13.47 18.10
C ILE A 231 -8.97 12.73 16.79
N VAL A 232 -7.75 12.22 16.64
CA VAL A 232 -7.34 11.46 15.43
C VAL A 232 -8.13 10.16 15.32
N LEU A 233 -8.30 9.44 16.43
CA LEU A 233 -9.06 8.18 16.48
C LEU A 233 -10.54 8.39 16.15
N GLY A 234 -11.13 9.47 16.67
CA GLY A 234 -12.50 9.87 16.36
C GLY A 234 -12.68 10.20 14.88
N CYS A 235 -11.72 10.91 14.28
CA CYS A 235 -11.72 11.17 12.83
C CYS A 235 -11.65 9.87 12.03
N ASN A 236 -10.75 8.95 12.39
CA ASN A 236 -10.62 7.64 11.73
C ASN A 236 -11.95 6.85 11.80
N LYS A 237 -12.62 6.84 12.96
CA LYS A 237 -13.94 6.20 13.11
C LYS A 237 -15.02 6.91 12.28
N ALA A 238 -15.04 8.24 12.25
CA ALA A 238 -16.00 9.02 11.48
C ALA A 238 -15.88 8.78 9.98
N VAL A 239 -14.65 8.75 9.45
CA VAL A 239 -14.36 8.46 8.04
C VAL A 239 -14.75 7.01 7.71
N SER A 240 -14.42 6.04 8.56
CA SER A 240 -14.81 4.63 8.36
C SER A 240 -16.33 4.47 8.27
N ASN A 241 -17.08 5.19 9.11
CA ASN A 241 -18.55 5.14 9.11
C ASN A 241 -19.18 5.86 7.91
N PHE A 242 -18.49 6.85 7.33
CA PHE A 242 -18.97 7.59 6.18
C PHE A 242 -18.65 6.92 4.84
N ALA A 243 -17.54 6.18 4.78
CA ALA A 243 -17.10 5.45 3.61
C ALA A 243 -18.13 4.39 3.16
N LYS A 244 -18.57 4.49 1.90
CA LYS A 244 -19.55 3.61 1.26
C LYS A 244 -19.54 3.81 -0.25
N PRO A 245 -20.18 2.91 -1.04
CA PRO A 245 -20.33 3.12 -2.47
C PRO A 245 -20.98 4.48 -2.80
N GLY A 246 -20.47 5.15 -3.83
CA GLY A 246 -20.95 6.45 -4.27
C GLY A 246 -20.26 7.66 -3.63
N VAL A 247 -19.56 7.48 -2.51
CA VAL A 247 -18.75 8.54 -1.87
C VAL A 247 -17.40 8.65 -2.58
N THR A 248 -16.87 9.86 -2.74
CA THR A 248 -15.54 10.11 -3.31
C THR A 248 -14.46 10.25 -2.23
N ILE A 249 -13.19 10.01 -2.56
CA ILE A 249 -12.04 10.30 -1.68
C ILE A 249 -12.03 11.79 -1.27
N LYS A 250 -12.46 12.69 -2.17
CA LYS A 250 -12.58 14.11 -1.86
C LYS A 250 -13.59 14.36 -0.72
N GLU A 251 -14.76 13.74 -0.77
CA GLU A 251 -15.76 13.90 0.29
C GLU A 251 -15.30 13.30 1.62
N LEU A 252 -14.57 12.19 1.61
CA LEU A 252 -13.90 11.67 2.81
C LEU A 252 -12.90 12.70 3.37
N ASN A 253 -12.14 13.35 2.49
CA ASN A 253 -11.13 14.33 2.88
C ASN A 253 -11.75 15.59 3.46
N ASP A 254 -12.83 16.08 2.85
CA ASP A 254 -13.60 17.24 3.33
C ASP A 254 -14.20 16.95 4.71
N LEU A 255 -14.74 15.74 4.93
CA LEU A 255 -15.24 15.29 6.24
C LEU A 255 -14.11 15.28 7.28
N ALA A 256 -12.95 14.71 6.95
CA ALA A 256 -11.82 14.64 7.87
C ALA A 256 -11.32 16.03 8.28
N ILE A 257 -11.21 16.96 7.33
CA ILE A 257 -10.81 18.36 7.61
C ILE A 257 -11.84 19.05 8.52
N GLU A 258 -13.13 18.91 8.24
CA GLU A 258 -14.19 19.51 9.05
C GLU A 258 -14.22 18.95 10.48
N TYR A 259 -14.08 17.62 10.62
CA TYR A 259 -13.99 16.95 11.90
C TYR A 259 -12.77 17.44 12.69
N LEU A 260 -11.57 17.30 12.13
CA LEU A 260 -10.32 17.64 12.82
C LEU A 260 -10.27 19.13 13.18
N SER A 261 -10.74 20.02 12.29
CA SER A 261 -10.74 21.46 12.57
C SER A 261 -11.72 21.84 13.69
N SER A 262 -12.88 21.18 13.78
CA SER A 262 -13.86 21.42 14.83
C SER A 262 -13.36 20.93 16.19
N GLU A 263 -12.90 19.67 16.25
CA GLU A 263 -12.40 19.07 17.48
C GLU A 263 -11.13 19.76 18.00
N CYS A 264 -10.19 20.11 17.10
CA CYS A 264 -8.98 20.85 17.49
C CYS A 264 -9.30 22.26 17.99
N LEU A 265 -10.32 22.91 17.44
CA LEU A 265 -10.76 24.23 17.90
C LEU A 265 -11.40 24.15 19.28
N GLU A 266 -12.28 23.18 19.49
CA GLU A 266 -12.95 22.96 20.79
C GLU A 266 -11.94 22.60 21.89
N ALA A 267 -10.95 21.76 21.58
CA ALA A 267 -9.88 21.40 22.50
C ALA A 267 -8.82 22.51 22.71
N GLY A 268 -8.94 23.65 22.01
CA GLY A 268 -8.00 24.77 22.12
C GLY A 268 -6.61 24.47 21.54
N ILE A 269 -6.49 23.49 20.65
CA ILE A 269 -5.25 23.14 19.94
C ILE A 269 -4.97 24.17 18.84
N ILE A 270 -6.03 24.65 18.17
CA ILE A 270 -5.98 25.73 17.18
C ILE A 270 -6.91 26.87 17.58
N SER A 271 -6.62 28.08 17.10
CA SER A 271 -7.41 29.29 17.42
C SER A 271 -8.52 29.57 16.43
N LYS A 272 -8.42 29.03 15.20
CA LYS A 272 -9.41 29.15 14.13
C LYS A 272 -9.43 27.88 13.29
N LYS A 273 -10.55 27.54 12.66
CA LYS A 273 -10.67 26.30 11.85
C LYS A 273 -9.63 26.24 10.73
N GLU A 274 -9.29 27.36 10.10
CA GLU A 274 -8.34 27.40 8.96
C GLU A 274 -6.90 27.03 9.36
N ASP A 275 -6.58 27.15 10.65
CA ASP A 275 -5.26 26.77 11.19
C ASP A 275 -5.02 25.26 11.17
N ILE A 276 -6.06 24.43 10.91
CA ILE A 276 -5.91 22.97 10.78
C ILE A 276 -4.86 22.59 9.73
N SER A 277 -4.78 23.36 8.64
CA SER A 277 -3.82 23.16 7.54
C SER A 277 -2.35 23.23 7.97
N LYS A 278 -2.06 23.80 9.15
CA LYS A 278 -0.71 23.87 9.73
C LYS A 278 -0.29 22.56 10.41
N ILE A 279 -1.25 21.76 10.85
CA ILE A 279 -1.02 20.53 11.65
C ILE A 279 -1.60 19.27 10.99
N TYR A 280 -2.39 19.39 9.92
CA TYR A 280 -2.85 18.32 9.06
C TYR A 280 -2.75 18.76 7.59
N PHE A 281 -1.91 18.07 6.81
CA PHE A 281 -1.46 18.56 5.50
C PHE A 281 -1.22 17.45 4.47
N HIS A 282 -1.92 16.32 4.61
CA HIS A 282 -1.95 15.25 3.62
C HIS A 282 -3.40 14.83 3.34
N SER A 283 -3.59 13.96 2.35
CA SER A 283 -4.90 13.42 2.02
C SER A 283 -5.33 12.36 3.05
N ILE A 284 -6.63 12.19 3.26
CA ILE A 284 -7.17 11.16 4.16
C ILE A 284 -7.04 9.72 3.64
N SER A 285 -6.85 9.54 2.33
CA SER A 285 -7.03 8.22 1.70
C SER A 285 -6.37 8.10 0.33
N HIS A 286 -5.95 6.88 0.02
CA HIS A 286 -5.59 6.38 -1.31
C HIS A 286 -6.07 4.94 -1.50
N HIS A 287 -6.10 4.44 -2.73
CA HIS A 287 -6.33 3.03 -2.99
C HIS A 287 -5.09 2.20 -2.60
N ILE A 288 -5.32 0.96 -2.18
CA ILE A 288 -4.28 -0.01 -1.82
C ILE A 288 -4.51 -1.29 -2.64
N GLY A 289 -3.44 -1.98 -3.03
CA GLY A 289 -3.47 -3.12 -3.94
C GLY A 289 -2.14 -3.86 -4.02
N LEU A 290 -1.78 -4.21 -5.24
CA LEU A 290 -0.45 -4.73 -5.58
C LEU A 290 0.67 -3.70 -5.32
N ASP A 291 0.30 -2.42 -5.32
CA ASP A 291 1.12 -1.30 -4.87
C ASP A 291 0.45 -0.67 -3.64
N THR A 292 1.24 -0.16 -2.68
CA THR A 292 0.72 0.54 -1.48
C THR A 292 -0.15 1.73 -1.87
N HIS A 293 0.39 2.59 -2.74
CA HIS A 293 -0.39 3.60 -3.45
C HIS A 293 -0.82 3.01 -4.79
N ASP A 294 -1.94 2.30 -4.79
CA ASP A 294 -2.43 1.55 -5.94
C ASP A 294 -2.96 2.45 -7.06
N LEU A 295 -2.99 1.90 -8.27
CA LEU A 295 -3.60 2.57 -9.42
C LEU A 295 -5.05 2.91 -9.13
N SER A 296 -5.41 4.16 -9.36
CA SER A 296 -6.78 4.64 -9.16
C SER A 296 -7.12 5.82 -10.05
N ASP A 297 -8.40 5.89 -10.45
CA ASP A 297 -9.00 7.12 -10.95
C ASP A 297 -9.71 7.82 -9.79
N ARG A 298 -9.02 8.79 -9.19
CA ARG A 298 -9.50 9.55 -8.02
C ARG A 298 -10.72 10.44 -8.32
N SER A 299 -11.11 10.60 -9.59
CA SER A 299 -12.31 11.34 -9.96
C SER A 299 -13.60 10.53 -9.79
N LEU A 300 -13.47 9.19 -9.70
CA LEU A 300 -14.60 8.29 -9.59
C LEU A 300 -15.01 8.08 -8.12
N PRO A 301 -16.31 7.87 -7.86
CA PRO A 301 -16.76 7.44 -6.56
C PRO A 301 -16.26 6.03 -6.23
N LEU A 302 -16.22 5.74 -4.94
CA LEU A 302 -15.95 4.42 -4.41
C LEU A 302 -17.03 3.43 -4.85
N GLU A 303 -16.61 2.20 -5.11
CA GLU A 303 -17.45 1.08 -5.52
C GLU A 303 -17.16 -0.15 -4.65
N VAL A 304 -18.12 -1.08 -4.62
CA VAL A 304 -17.98 -2.34 -3.88
C VAL A 304 -16.74 -3.08 -4.35
N GLY A 305 -15.91 -3.52 -3.40
CA GLY A 305 -14.63 -4.19 -3.66
C GLY A 305 -13.44 -3.24 -3.74
N ASN A 306 -13.62 -1.91 -3.66
CA ASN A 306 -12.48 -1.02 -3.45
C ASN A 306 -11.87 -1.27 -2.06
N ILE A 307 -10.53 -1.23 -2.00
CA ILE A 307 -9.78 -1.16 -0.74
C ILE A 307 -9.01 0.16 -0.73
N ILE A 308 -9.18 0.93 0.34
CA ILE A 308 -8.59 2.26 0.53
C ILE A 308 -8.01 2.44 1.93
N SER A 309 -7.02 3.30 2.10
CA SER A 309 -6.54 3.73 3.41
C SER A 309 -7.51 4.72 4.06
N ASN A 310 -7.46 4.83 5.39
CA ASN A 310 -8.11 5.86 6.18
C ASN A 310 -7.16 6.36 7.26
N GLU A 311 -6.41 7.40 6.93
CA GLU A 311 -5.16 7.77 7.61
C GLU A 311 -5.15 9.19 8.21
N PRO A 312 -6.13 9.61 9.03
CA PRO A 312 -6.06 10.94 9.64
C PRO A 312 -4.82 11.07 10.56
N GLY A 313 -4.31 12.29 10.68
CA GLY A 313 -3.19 12.59 11.56
C GLY A 313 -3.13 14.03 12.02
N LEU A 314 -2.35 14.27 13.07
CA LEU A 314 -2.03 15.59 13.61
C LEU A 314 -0.53 15.67 13.92
N TYR A 315 0.11 16.73 13.43
CA TYR A 315 1.57 16.92 13.51
C TYR A 315 1.90 18.28 14.11
N ILE A 316 2.37 18.30 15.35
CA ILE A 316 2.68 19.50 16.13
C ILE A 316 4.17 19.47 16.51
N LYS A 317 5.01 19.95 15.58
CA LYS A 317 6.47 19.84 15.67
C LYS A 317 7.04 20.53 16.91
N GLU A 318 6.48 21.67 17.31
CA GLU A 318 6.92 22.46 18.49
C GLU A 318 6.66 21.72 19.80
N LYS A 319 5.71 20.78 19.80
CA LYS A 319 5.41 19.89 20.93
C LYS A 319 6.11 18.54 20.82
N GLY A 320 6.79 18.27 19.71
CA GLY A 320 7.42 16.99 19.44
C GLY A 320 6.40 15.85 19.31
N ILE A 321 5.21 16.13 18.76
CA ILE A 321 4.12 15.15 18.62
C ILE A 321 3.75 15.02 17.16
N GLY A 322 3.67 13.78 16.69
CA GLY A 322 2.98 13.39 15.47
C GLY A 322 2.15 12.14 15.77
N ILE A 323 0.87 12.16 15.42
CA ILE A 323 -0.04 11.04 15.59
C ILE A 323 -0.71 10.77 14.25
N ARG A 324 -0.65 9.52 13.79
CA ARG A 324 -1.44 8.98 12.68
C ARG A 324 -2.02 7.64 13.11
N ILE A 325 -3.29 7.42 12.76
CA ILE A 325 -4.00 6.16 13.00
C ILE A 325 -4.66 5.79 11.69
N GLU A 326 -4.23 4.67 11.10
CA GLU A 326 -4.64 4.29 9.76
C GLU A 326 -5.13 2.86 9.68
N ASP A 327 -6.18 2.67 8.90
CA ASP A 327 -6.76 1.37 8.65
C ASP A 327 -7.06 1.14 7.17
N ASP A 328 -7.00 -0.12 6.78
CA ASP A 328 -7.40 -0.60 5.46
C ASP A 328 -8.93 -0.84 5.45
N LEU A 329 -9.65 -0.10 4.60
CA LEU A 329 -11.11 -0.18 4.47
C LEU A 329 -11.51 -0.91 3.19
N LEU A 330 -12.27 -2.00 3.32
CA LEU A 330 -12.98 -2.64 2.21
C LEU A 330 -14.36 -2.02 2.02
N ILE A 331 -14.63 -1.44 0.85
CA ILE A 331 -15.95 -0.93 0.52
C ILE A 331 -16.90 -2.09 0.20
N THR A 332 -17.96 -2.22 0.99
CA THR A 332 -18.99 -3.25 0.86
C THR A 332 -20.29 -2.64 0.30
N LYS A 333 -21.35 -3.44 0.16
CA LYS A 333 -22.64 -2.91 -0.33
C LYS A 333 -23.29 -1.97 0.69
N GLU A 334 -23.07 -2.21 1.97
CA GLU A 334 -23.71 -1.52 3.09
C GLU A 334 -22.87 -0.35 3.64
N GLY A 335 -21.58 -0.28 3.32
CA GLY A 335 -20.67 0.73 3.86
C GLY A 335 -19.20 0.38 3.62
N ALA A 336 -18.39 0.45 4.66
CA ALA A 336 -17.02 -0.02 4.67
C ALA A 336 -16.79 -1.01 5.82
N GLU A 337 -16.00 -2.05 5.57
CA GLU A 337 -15.45 -2.94 6.59
C GLU A 337 -13.99 -2.56 6.87
N VAL A 338 -13.65 -2.40 8.14
CA VAL A 338 -12.27 -2.21 8.59
C VAL A 338 -11.56 -3.57 8.60
N LEU A 339 -10.70 -3.83 7.61
CA LEU A 339 -9.97 -5.11 7.51
C LEU A 339 -8.93 -5.26 8.64
N SER A 340 -8.34 -4.15 9.07
CA SER A 340 -7.32 -4.07 10.13
C SER A 340 -7.88 -3.94 11.55
N LYS A 341 -9.17 -4.24 11.76
CA LYS A 341 -9.84 -4.13 13.07
C LYS A 341 -9.21 -4.98 14.20
N SER A 342 -8.40 -5.97 13.86
CA SER A 342 -7.66 -6.82 14.81
C SER A 342 -6.41 -6.14 15.38
N ILE A 343 -5.96 -5.03 14.80
CA ILE A 343 -4.82 -4.25 15.27
C ILE A 343 -5.33 -3.16 16.20
N ILE A 344 -5.09 -3.34 17.51
CA ILE A 344 -5.57 -2.44 18.56
C ILE A 344 -5.23 -0.97 18.29
N LYS A 345 -6.16 -0.09 18.63
CA LYS A 345 -6.02 1.37 18.47
C LYS A 345 -6.78 2.18 19.53
N GLU A 346 -7.49 1.53 20.44
CA GLU A 346 -8.07 2.25 21.59
C GLU A 346 -6.97 2.48 22.65
N ILE A 347 -7.01 3.63 23.33
CA ILE A 347 -6.04 3.97 24.39
C ILE A 347 -6.00 2.87 25.47
N ASP A 348 -7.16 2.43 25.93
CA ASP A 348 -7.28 1.41 26.98
C ASP A 348 -6.70 0.06 26.53
N GLU A 349 -6.89 -0.33 25.26
CA GLU A 349 -6.32 -1.56 24.72
C GLU A 349 -4.79 -1.48 24.68
N ILE A 350 -4.25 -0.35 24.21
CA ILE A 350 -2.82 -0.10 24.13
C ILE A 350 -2.19 -0.12 25.52
N GLU A 351 -2.72 0.65 26.48
CA GLU A 351 -2.19 0.68 27.85
C GLU A 351 -2.35 -0.67 28.56
N THR A 352 -3.45 -1.39 28.31
CA THR A 352 -3.67 -2.74 28.85
C THR A 352 -2.62 -3.71 28.32
N PHE A 353 -2.32 -3.68 27.01
CA PHE A 353 -1.28 -4.51 26.40
C PHE A 353 0.06 -4.35 27.14
N TYR A 354 0.48 -3.11 27.38
CA TYR A 354 1.72 -2.81 28.11
C TYR A 354 1.67 -3.27 29.57
N SER A 355 0.51 -3.20 30.22
CA SER A 355 0.35 -3.63 31.61
C SER A 355 0.52 -5.14 31.78
N LEU A 356 0.00 -5.94 30.83
CA LEU A 356 0.09 -7.40 30.85
C LEU A 356 1.52 -7.87 30.53
N GLY A 357 2.18 -7.27 29.54
CA GLY A 357 3.58 -7.62 29.22
C GLY A 357 4.55 -7.38 30.40
N LYS A 358 4.29 -6.39 31.25
CA LYS A 358 5.06 -6.14 32.48
C LYS A 358 4.79 -7.17 33.59
N GLN A 359 3.68 -7.92 33.54
CA GLN A 359 3.38 -8.99 34.50
C GLN A 359 4.07 -10.30 34.12
N ASP A 360 4.16 -10.60 32.82
CA ASP A 360 4.83 -11.80 32.34
C ASP A 360 6.35 -11.73 32.53
N GLY A 361 6.96 -10.55 32.33
CA GLY A 361 8.39 -10.32 32.64
C GLY A 361 8.75 -10.28 34.13
N LYS A 362 7.79 -10.46 35.04
CA LYS A 362 8.02 -10.60 36.49
C LYS A 362 7.90 -12.06 36.97
N ARG A 363 7.67 -13.01 36.06
CA ARG A 363 7.60 -14.45 36.35
C ARG A 363 8.91 -15.21 36.07
N GLU A 364 10.02 -14.52 35.90
CA GLU A 364 11.37 -15.11 35.85
C GLU A 364 12.09 -15.06 37.20
#